data_AF-A0A2G6BAJ8-F1
#
_entry.id   AF-A0A2G6BAJ8-F1
#
_cell.length_a   1.000
_cell.length_b   1.000
_cell.length_c   1.000
_cell.angle_alpha   90.00
_cell.angle_beta   90.00
_cell.angle_gamma   90.00
#
_symmetry.space_group_name_H-M   'P 1'
#
loop_
_entity.id
_entity.type
_entity.pdbx_description
1 polymer ?
#
loop_
_entity_poly.entity_id
_entity_poly.type
_entity_poly.pdbx_seq_one_letter_code
_entity_poly.pdbx_strand_id
1 'polypeptide(L)' 'MDVWFVIKERYMLLSVILIILLVNLFLFLAIWKNRSDIPKSQTLIITIICTVILVLSLFALVFAVSFGYNS' A
#
# COMPACT_ATOMS: atom_id res chain seq x y z
N MET A 1 18.35 10.29 13.76
CA MET A 1 17.32 11.34 13.68
C MET A 1 16.05 10.76 14.27
N ASP A 2 15.36 11.47 15.17
CA ASP A 2 14.09 10.96 15.70
C ASP A 2 13.14 10.64 14.55
N VAL A 3 12.44 9.51 14.62
CA VAL A 3 11.45 9.07 13.60
C VAL A 3 10.45 10.21 13.27
N TRP A 4 10.20 11.06 14.27
CA TRP A 4 9.42 12.30 14.17
C TRP A 4 9.95 13.30 13.12
N PHE A 5 11.27 13.43 12.97
CA PHE A 5 11.90 14.34 12.02
C PHE A 5 11.70 13.86 10.58
N VAL A 6 11.90 12.57 10.33
CA VAL A 6 11.66 11.94 9.01
C VAL A 6 10.20 12.05 8.60
N ILE A 7 9.26 11.86 9.56
CA ILE A 7 7.82 12.04 9.31
C ILE A 7 7.51 13.48 8.92
N LYS A 8 8.12 14.47 9.59
CA LYS A 8 7.86 15.89 9.32
C LYS A 8 8.39 16.32 7.95
N GLU A 9 9.54 15.80 7.55
CA GLU A 9 10.22 16.19 6.32
C GLU A 9 9.67 15.48 5.08
N ARG A 10 9.22 14.23 5.23
CA ARG A 10 8.72 13.40 4.12
C ARG A 10 7.22 13.10 4.24
N TYR A 11 6.49 13.89 5.01
CA TYR A 11 5.07 13.72 5.28
C TYR A 11 4.23 13.56 4.00
N MET A 12 4.53 14.33 2.95
CA MET A 12 3.82 14.23 1.67
C MET A 12 4.00 12.85 1.03
N LEU A 13 5.22 12.33 0.97
CA LEU A 13 5.51 11.03 0.36
C LEU A 13 4.89 9.88 1.16
N LEU A 14 5.00 9.94 2.49
CA LEU A 14 4.35 9.01 3.42
C LEU A 14 2.82 9.04 3.28
N SER A 15 2.22 10.23 3.14
CA SER A 15 0.77 10.36 2.97
C SER A 15 0.26 9.71 1.68
N VAL A 16 1.01 9.85 0.58
CA VAL A 16 0.66 9.21 -0.70
C VAL A 16 0.71 7.69 -0.58
N ILE A 17 1.76 7.13 0.04
CA ILE A 17 1.88 5.69 0.28
C ILE A 17 0.72 5.20 1.16
N LEU A 18 0.35 5.97 2.19
CA LEU A 18 -0.75 5.63 3.09
C LEU A 18 -2.11 5.63 2.37
N ILE A 19 -2.35 6.60 1.47
CA ILE A 19 -3.55 6.65 0.63
C ILE A 19 -3.61 5.43 -0.28
N ILE A 20 -2.50 5.07 -0.94
CA ILE A 20 -2.42 3.89 -1.81
C ILE A 20 -2.76 2.63 -1.01
N LEU A 21 -2.22 2.47 0.21
CA LEU A 21 -2.55 1.35 1.09
C LEU A 21 -4.04 1.28 1.43
N LEU A 22 -4.64 2.41 1.80
CA LEU A 22 -6.07 2.49 2.13
C LEU A 22 -6.97 2.15 0.93
N VAL A 23 -6.67 2.70 -0.25
CA VAL A 23 -7.43 2.41 -1.48
C VAL A 23 -7.34 0.94 -1.82
N ASN A 24 -6.15 0.35 -1.71
CA ASN A 24 -5.93 -1.05 -2.04
C ASN A 24 -6.64 -1.99 -1.05
N LEU A 25 -6.65 -1.64 0.24
CA LEU A 25 -7.43 -2.35 1.27
C LEU A 25 -8.94 -2.28 0.99
N PHE A 26 -9.43 -1.11 0.59
CA PHE A 26 -10.85 -0.92 0.28
C PHE A 26 -11.27 -1.72 -0.95
N LEU A 27 -10.41 -1.76 -1.97
CA LEU A 27 -10.59 -2.58 -3.16
C LEU A 27 -10.63 -4.06 -2.79
N PHE A 28 -9.71 -4.52 -1.94
CA PHE A 28 -9.67 -5.90 -1.47
C PHE A 28 -10.96 -6.29 -0.73
N LEU A 29 -11.43 -5.42 0.18
CA LEU A 29 -12.70 -5.62 0.90
C LEU A 29 -13.91 -5.65 -0.04
N ALA A 30 -13.94 -4.76 -1.05
CA ALA A 30 -15.02 -4.73 -2.03
C ALA A 30 -15.06 -6.01 -2.88
N ILE A 31 -13.90 -6.53 -3.29
CA ILE A 31 -13.79 -7.80 -4.02
C ILE A 31 -14.20 -8.95 -3.12
N TRP A 32 -13.72 -8.99 -1.87
CA TRP A 32 -14.04 -10.05 -0.93
C TRP A 32 -15.54 -10.12 -0.64
N LYS A 33 -16.19 -8.95 -0.51
CA LYS A 33 -17.64 -8.85 -0.29
C LYS A 33 -18.46 -9.34 -1.50
N ASN A 34 -18.01 -9.05 -2.71
CA ASN A 34 -18.71 -9.43 -3.96
C ASN A 34 -18.14 -10.71 -4.61
N ARG A 35 -17.30 -11.48 -3.89
CA ARG A 35 -16.58 -12.64 -4.44
C ARG A 35 -17.50 -13.76 -4.94
N SER A 36 -18.74 -13.80 -4.48
CA SER A 36 -19.78 -14.74 -4.92
C SER A 36 -20.34 -14.40 -6.29
N ASP A 37 -20.37 -13.11 -6.64
CA ASP A 37 -20.96 -12.59 -7.87
C ASP A 37 -19.92 -12.39 -8.96
N ILE A 38 -18.65 -12.27 -8.59
CA ILE A 38 -17.52 -12.10 -9.51
C ILE A 38 -16.99 -13.49 -9.93
N PRO A 39 -16.74 -13.74 -11.23
CA PRO A 39 -16.15 -14.99 -11.67
C PRO A 39 -14.79 -15.24 -11.00
N LYS A 40 -14.55 -16.50 -10.58
CA LYS A 40 -13.37 -16.90 -9.79
C LYS A 40 -12.04 -16.46 -10.41
N SER A 41 -11.94 -16.49 -11.75
CA SER A 41 -10.77 -16.04 -12.49
C SER A 41 -10.48 -14.54 -12.28
N GLN A 42 -11.51 -13.68 -12.36
CA GLN A 42 -11.35 -12.25 -12.14
C GLN A 42 -10.98 -11.93 -10.69
N THR A 43 -11.61 -12.62 -9.72
CA THR A 43 -11.25 -12.48 -8.30
C THR A 43 -9.78 -12.82 -8.08
N LEU A 44 -9.28 -13.90 -8.69
CA LEU A 44 -7.87 -14.30 -8.63
C LEU A 44 -6.93 -13.24 -9.20
N ILE A 45 -7.20 -12.75 -10.41
CA ILE A 45 -6.36 -11.74 -11.07
C ILE A 45 -6.29 -10.46 -10.24
N ILE A 46 -7.43 -9.96 -9.77
CA ILE A 46 -7.45 -8.71 -9.01
C ILE A 46 -6.78 -8.90 -7.64
N THR A 47 -6.96 -10.07 -7.00
CA THR A 47 -6.26 -10.41 -5.75
C THR A 47 -4.74 -10.40 -5.94
N ILE A 48 -4.23 -10.96 -7.04
CA ILE A 48 -2.79 -10.97 -7.38
C ILE A 48 -2.28 -9.54 -7.59
N ILE A 49 -2.99 -8.73 -8.37
CA ILE A 49 -2.61 -7.33 -8.61
C ILE A 49 -2.58 -6.55 -7.30
N CYS A 50 -3.61 -6.73 -6.46
CA CYS A 50 -3.74 -6.07 -5.18
C CYS A 50 -2.59 -6.45 -4.22
N THR A 51 -2.22 -7.73 -4.17
CA THR A 51 -1.07 -8.20 -3.38
C THR A 51 0.26 -7.67 -3.90
N VAL A 52 0.48 -7.64 -5.22
CA VAL A 52 1.70 -7.05 -5.80
C VAL A 52 1.82 -5.57 -5.43
N ILE A 53 0.74 -4.79 -5.53
CA ILE A 53 0.74 -3.37 -5.16
C ILE A 53 1.00 -3.19 -3.65
N LEU A 54 0.47 -4.06 -2.79
CA LEU A 54 0.74 -4.03 -1.35
C LEU A 54 2.23 -4.26 -1.06
N VAL A 55 2.83 -5.28 -1.67
CA VAL A 55 4.26 -5.60 -1.48
C VAL A 55 5.13 -4.45 -1.96
N LEU A 56 4.87 -3.90 -3.14
CA LEU A 56 5.60 -2.74 -3.66
C LEU A 56 5.46 -1.51 -2.76
N SER A 57 4.25 -1.25 -2.24
CA SER A 57 4.01 -0.14 -1.33
C SER A 57 4.75 -0.29 0.00
N LEU A 58 4.82 -1.52 0.54
CA LEU A 58 5.60 -1.82 1.74
C LEU A 58 7.11 -1.65 1.49
N PHE A 59 7.62 -2.12 0.36
CA PHE A 59 9.02 -1.90 -0.02
C PHE A 59 9.34 -0.41 -0.16
N ALA A 60 8.46 0.36 -0.82
CA ALA A 60 8.61 1.80 -0.96
C ALA A 60 8.60 2.51 0.41
N LEU A 61 7.74 2.06 1.34
CA LEU A 61 7.70 2.58 2.71
C LEU A 61 9.02 2.33 3.45
N VAL A 62 9.50 1.08 3.43
CA VAL A 62 10.78 0.71 4.06
C VAL A 62 11.93 1.52 3.46
N PHE A 63 11.96 1.67 2.14
CA PHE A 63 12.97 2.47 1.45
C PHE A 63 12.89 3.94 1.84
N ALA A 64 11.69 4.54 1.85
CA ALA A 64 11.47 5.93 2.19
C ALA A 64 11.92 6.27 3.62
N VAL A 65 11.69 5.35 4.57
CA VAL A 65 12.11 5.48 5.96
C VAL A 65 13.62 5.25 6.10
N SER A 66 14.17 4.18 5.54
CA SER A 66 15.59 3.84 5.65
C SER A 66 16.52 4.83 4.96
N PHE A 67 16.18 5.29 3.74
CA PHE A 67 16.94 6.34 3.05
C PHE A 67 16.66 7.75 3.60
N GLY A 68 15.61 7.92 4.39
CA GLY A 68 15.39 9.16 5.16
C GLY A 68 16.24 9.22 6.44
N TYR A 69 16.64 8.07 6.97
CA TYR A 69 17.46 7.98 8.18
C TYR A 69 18.98 8.06 7.89
N ASN A 70 19.38 7.78 6.64
CA ASN A 70 20.80 7.66 6.22
C ASN A 70 21.31 8.85 5.38
N SER A 71 20.59 9.98 5.38
CA SER A 71 21.00 11.28 4.81
C SER A 71 21.11 12.30 5.92
#